data_AF-E3CWH2-F1
#
_entry.id   AF-E3CWH2-F1
#
_cell.length_a   1.000
_cell.length_b   1.000
_cell.length_c   1.000
_cell.angle_alpha   90.00
_cell.angle_beta   90.00
_cell.angle_gamma   90.00
#
_symmetry.space_group_name_H-M   'P 1'
#
loop_
_entity.id
_entity.type
_entity.pdbx_description
1 polymer ?
#
loop_
_entity_poly.entity_id
_entity_poly.type
_entity_poly.pdbx_seq_one_letter_code
_entity_poly.pdbx_strand_id
1 'polypeptide(L)'
;MRVLEGEIVRMKLYDVAEEIRLEALAPSMFEGRLPVRQPLSRAQIQSIELVRPPMVVELGERESSFETGRERVRLGARFYEVGVVALVAHFPVRDLPQEDFIDRALKLDYDPRVDELLDRELRQILGVMGDAVVGAHDFEGFEEEFAFYVLRRTDRPIRRENLEEFPELVAMLHGESRSLSGQQTALLCENSLSFFENDLVVLNYDNALVVDDADPVDILLLVEYAVAQVLEARYYDETLNDKLRALYREMDKKSTVWEVLFTKRYRELTRRAMKLMLETRLATDHLTSSVRVTEDVYYAQVYNRALRIFRTGQWLANVEEKLRAMKEACDLMEGEIHTSRSTVLEWIVILLIALEVIPLFLHLK
;
A
#
# COMPACT_ATOMS: atom_id res chain seq x y z
N MET A 1 -22.52 -24.92 13.84
CA MET A 1 -23.13 -23.84 13.02
C MET A 1 -22.99 -24.24 11.55
N ARG A 2 -23.92 -23.79 10.70
CA ARG A 2 -23.88 -23.90 9.25
C ARG A 2 -23.86 -22.51 8.63
N VAL A 3 -23.03 -22.34 7.60
CA VAL A 3 -23.00 -21.18 6.71
C VAL A 3 -24.01 -21.44 5.59
N LEU A 4 -25.19 -20.82 5.69
CA LEU A 4 -26.24 -20.97 4.69
C LEU A 4 -25.90 -20.21 3.42
N GLU A 5 -25.30 -19.03 3.57
CA GLU A 5 -24.88 -18.17 2.48
C GLU A 5 -23.64 -17.37 2.89
N GLY A 6 -22.63 -17.39 2.05
CA GLY A 6 -21.38 -16.70 2.29
C GLY A 6 -20.47 -16.74 1.07
N GLU A 7 -19.24 -16.27 1.25
CA GLU A 7 -18.23 -16.22 0.21
C GLU A 7 -16.85 -16.20 0.84
N ILE A 8 -15.90 -16.88 0.19
CA ILE A 8 -14.47 -16.71 0.46
C ILE A 8 -13.95 -15.83 -0.67
N VAL A 9 -13.36 -14.70 -0.34
CA VAL A 9 -12.80 -13.75 -1.30
C VAL A 9 -11.30 -13.76 -1.13
N ARG A 10 -10.56 -14.13 -2.17
CA ARG A 10 -9.11 -13.95 -2.23
C ARG A 10 -8.82 -12.75 -3.10
N MET A 11 -8.01 -11.81 -2.62
CA MET A 11 -7.54 -10.70 -3.42
C MET A 11 -6.03 -10.61 -3.42
N LYS A 12 -5.48 -10.17 -4.55
CA LYS A 12 -4.07 -9.87 -4.73
C LYS A 12 -3.95 -8.52 -5.41
N LEU A 13 -3.17 -7.64 -4.80
CA LEU A 13 -2.89 -6.29 -5.25
C LEU A 13 -1.48 -6.24 -5.81
N TYR A 14 -1.33 -5.58 -6.95
CA TYR A 14 -0.09 -5.50 -7.70
C TYR A 14 0.24 -4.05 -7.98
N ASP A 15 1.45 -3.61 -7.64
CA ASP A 15 1.98 -2.33 -8.11
C ASP A 15 2.60 -2.55 -9.48
N VAL A 16 1.99 -1.98 -10.52
CA VAL A 16 2.35 -2.25 -11.92
C VAL A 16 2.89 -1.02 -12.63
N ALA A 17 2.75 0.17 -12.05
CA ALA A 17 2.97 1.43 -12.74
C ALA A 17 3.14 2.60 -11.77
N GLU A 18 3.69 3.72 -12.24
CA GLU A 18 3.66 4.97 -11.47
C GLU A 18 2.24 5.57 -11.42
N GLU A 19 1.46 5.38 -12.50
CA GLU A 19 0.08 5.88 -12.60
C GLU A 19 -0.74 5.01 -13.56
N ILE A 20 -2.02 4.78 -13.23
CA ILE A 20 -3.02 4.26 -14.19
C ILE A 20 -4.02 5.35 -14.51
N ARG A 21 -4.11 5.71 -15.79
CA ARG A 21 -5.11 6.63 -16.32
C ARG A 21 -6.46 5.93 -16.41
N LEU A 22 -7.23 6.04 -15.35
CA LEU A 22 -8.52 5.38 -15.22
C LEU A 22 -9.49 5.73 -16.36
N GLU A 23 -9.49 6.99 -16.82
CA GLU A 23 -10.34 7.46 -17.94
C GLU A 23 -9.99 6.83 -19.29
N ALA A 24 -8.79 6.24 -19.43
CA ALA A 24 -8.36 5.54 -20.64
C ALA A 24 -8.84 4.08 -20.67
N LEU A 25 -9.40 3.55 -19.57
CA LEU A 25 -9.90 2.19 -19.50
C LEU A 25 -11.20 2.05 -20.29
N ALA A 26 -11.13 1.26 -21.38
CA ALA A 26 -12.24 1.07 -22.30
C ALA A 26 -12.81 -0.35 -22.22
N PRO A 27 -14.13 -0.55 -22.45
CA PRO A 27 -14.72 -1.89 -22.46
C PRO A 27 -14.07 -2.88 -23.42
N SER A 28 -13.47 -2.39 -24.52
CA SER A 28 -12.73 -3.22 -25.48
C SER A 28 -11.53 -3.95 -24.87
N MET A 29 -11.00 -3.46 -23.76
CA MET A 29 -9.90 -4.10 -23.02
C MET A 29 -10.39 -5.29 -22.18
N PHE A 30 -11.70 -5.42 -21.95
CA PHE A 30 -12.30 -6.37 -21.00
C PHE A 30 -13.41 -7.23 -21.63
N GLU A 31 -13.23 -7.60 -22.90
CA GLU A 31 -14.21 -8.38 -23.70
C GLU A 31 -15.60 -7.73 -23.76
N GLY A 32 -15.66 -6.39 -23.75
CA GLY A 32 -16.89 -5.61 -23.80
C GLY A 32 -17.51 -5.33 -22.42
N ARG A 33 -16.89 -5.76 -21.32
CA ARG A 33 -17.36 -5.47 -19.96
C ARG A 33 -17.03 -4.02 -19.58
N LEU A 34 -17.98 -3.32 -18.99
CA LEU A 34 -17.90 -1.89 -18.73
C LEU A 34 -17.10 -1.60 -17.45
N PRO A 35 -16.01 -0.82 -17.51
CA PRO A 35 -15.37 -0.25 -16.34
C PRO A 35 -16.28 0.80 -15.70
N VAL A 36 -16.54 0.68 -14.39
CA VAL A 36 -17.40 1.58 -13.64
C VAL A 36 -16.63 2.15 -12.44
N ARG A 37 -16.70 3.46 -12.22
CA ARG A 37 -16.19 4.07 -10.99
C ARG A 37 -17.01 3.56 -9.80
N GLN A 38 -16.35 2.98 -8.79
CA GLN A 38 -17.01 2.44 -7.61
C GLN A 38 -16.80 3.39 -6.40
N PRO A 39 -17.73 4.32 -6.13
CA PRO A 39 -17.74 5.02 -4.85
C PRO A 39 -18.20 4.08 -3.73
N LEU A 40 -17.96 4.47 -2.47
CA LEU A 40 -18.64 3.85 -1.34
C LEU A 40 -20.15 4.13 -1.47
N SER A 41 -20.96 3.08 -1.49
CA SER A 41 -22.38 3.14 -1.85
C SER A 41 -23.28 2.64 -0.71
N ARG A 42 -23.53 3.52 0.27
CA ARG A 42 -24.75 3.48 1.11
C ARG A 42 -25.35 4.88 1.22
N ALA A 43 -26.59 5.02 0.74
CA ALA A 43 -27.34 6.29 0.72
C ALA A 43 -27.61 6.90 2.11
N GLN A 44 -27.47 6.13 3.19
CA GLN A 44 -27.68 6.57 4.57
C GLN A 44 -26.39 7.03 5.27
N ILE A 45 -25.22 6.87 4.65
CA ILE A 45 -23.93 6.99 5.34
C ILE A 45 -23.01 7.89 4.51
N GLN A 46 -23.23 9.21 4.62
CA GLN A 46 -22.34 10.24 4.05
C GLN A 46 -21.09 10.48 4.93
N SER A 47 -20.55 9.44 5.58
CA SER A 47 -19.55 9.58 6.64
C SER A 47 -18.10 9.50 6.19
N ILE A 48 -17.87 8.86 5.06
CA ILE A 48 -16.55 8.61 4.50
C ILE A 48 -16.63 8.70 2.97
N GLU A 49 -15.66 9.38 2.38
CA GLU A 49 -15.53 9.54 0.94
C GLU A 49 -14.13 9.11 0.52
N LEU A 50 -14.05 8.19 -0.44
CA LEU A 50 -12.82 7.94 -1.17
C LEU A 50 -12.62 9.11 -2.13
N VAL A 51 -11.55 9.88 -1.94
CA VAL A 51 -11.28 11.06 -2.78
C VAL A 51 -11.04 10.66 -4.23
N ARG A 52 -10.49 9.46 -4.46
CA ARG A 52 -10.21 8.88 -5.76
C ARG A 52 -10.72 7.43 -5.80
N PRO A 53 -12.03 7.22 -6.04
CA PRO A 53 -12.61 5.88 -6.06
C PRO A 53 -12.03 5.06 -7.22
N PRO A 54 -11.73 3.76 -7.06
CA PRO A 54 -11.16 2.97 -8.15
C PRO A 54 -12.15 2.76 -9.30
N MET A 55 -11.64 2.35 -10.46
CA MET A 55 -12.47 1.77 -11.51
C MET A 55 -12.55 0.27 -11.35
N VAL A 56 -13.75 -0.28 -11.53
CA VAL A 56 -14.03 -1.69 -11.30
C VAL A 56 -14.57 -2.34 -12.55
N VAL A 57 -14.08 -3.54 -12.82
CA VAL A 57 -14.47 -4.36 -13.95
C VAL A 57 -14.74 -5.77 -13.43
N GLU A 58 -15.96 -6.26 -13.59
CA GLU A 58 -16.26 -7.69 -13.44
C GLU A 58 -15.58 -8.43 -14.61
N LEU A 59 -14.72 -9.41 -14.36
CA LEU A 59 -14.02 -10.19 -15.40
C LEU A 59 -14.78 -11.48 -15.79
N GLY A 60 -15.85 -11.78 -15.04
CA GLY A 60 -16.73 -12.93 -15.26
C GLY A 60 -16.26 -14.20 -14.53
N GLU A 61 -16.88 -15.33 -14.87
CA GLU A 61 -16.58 -16.62 -14.25
C GLU A 61 -15.46 -17.38 -14.99
N ARG A 62 -14.68 -18.16 -14.23
CA ARG A 62 -13.74 -19.16 -14.73
C ARG A 62 -14.02 -20.50 -14.05
N GLU A 63 -13.90 -21.58 -14.80
CA GLU A 63 -13.82 -22.92 -14.22
C GLU A 63 -12.35 -23.29 -14.04
N SER A 64 -11.95 -23.54 -12.79
CA SER A 64 -10.58 -23.88 -12.41
C SER A 64 -10.58 -25.04 -11.44
N SER A 65 -9.43 -25.72 -11.32
CA SER A 65 -9.23 -26.79 -10.35
C SER A 65 -8.33 -26.28 -9.23
N PHE A 66 -8.83 -26.38 -8.00
CA PHE A 66 -8.17 -25.99 -6.76
C PHE A 66 -8.03 -27.22 -5.85
N GLU A 67 -7.36 -27.08 -4.71
CA GLU A 67 -7.31 -28.15 -3.68
C GLU A 67 -8.69 -28.56 -3.17
N THR A 68 -9.65 -27.65 -3.21
CA THR A 68 -11.06 -27.87 -2.85
C THR A 68 -11.85 -28.60 -3.94
N GLY A 69 -11.25 -28.82 -5.12
CA GLY A 69 -11.85 -29.49 -6.27
C GLY A 69 -12.06 -28.57 -7.47
N ARG A 70 -12.96 -28.97 -8.38
CA ARG A 70 -13.35 -28.11 -9.51
C ARG A 70 -14.40 -27.13 -9.07
N GLU A 71 -14.10 -25.84 -9.21
CA GLU A 71 -15.00 -24.77 -8.80
C GLU A 71 -15.16 -23.71 -9.89
N ARG A 72 -16.31 -23.04 -9.85
CA ARG A 72 -16.56 -21.81 -10.60
C ARG A 72 -16.20 -20.62 -9.73
N VAL A 73 -15.17 -19.89 -10.14
CA VAL A 73 -14.67 -18.70 -9.47
C VAL A 73 -15.11 -17.46 -10.26
N ARG A 74 -15.67 -16.47 -9.56
CA ARG A 74 -15.97 -15.16 -10.16
C ARG A 74 -14.75 -14.27 -9.99
N LEU A 75 -14.35 -13.59 -11.06
CA LEU A 75 -13.19 -12.71 -11.06
C LEU A 75 -13.63 -11.26 -11.25
N GLY A 76 -12.97 -10.35 -10.52
CA GLY A 76 -13.08 -8.91 -10.67
C GLY A 76 -11.71 -8.26 -10.68
N ALA A 77 -11.62 -7.08 -11.29
CA ALA A 77 -10.45 -6.21 -11.23
C ALA A 77 -10.86 -4.83 -10.71
N ARG A 78 -10.04 -4.25 -9.83
CA ARG A 78 -10.10 -2.84 -9.43
C ARG A 78 -8.80 -2.14 -9.80
N PHE A 79 -8.92 -0.96 -10.40
CA PHE A 79 -7.81 -0.16 -10.88
C PHE A 79 -7.73 1.14 -10.07
N TYR A 80 -6.56 1.39 -9.51
CA TYR A 80 -6.27 2.57 -8.72
C TYR A 80 -5.36 3.52 -9.51
N GLU A 81 -5.59 4.83 -9.38
CA GLU A 81 -4.83 5.85 -10.11
C GLU A 81 -3.33 5.80 -9.76
N VAL A 82 -2.99 5.35 -8.55
CA VAL A 82 -1.62 5.18 -8.04
C VAL A 82 -0.82 4.03 -8.68
N GLY A 83 -1.32 3.43 -9.76
CA GLY A 83 -0.60 2.34 -10.42
C GLY A 83 -0.86 0.95 -9.85
N VAL A 84 -1.81 0.83 -8.92
CA VAL A 84 -2.18 -0.46 -8.32
C VAL A 84 -3.35 -1.12 -9.05
N VAL A 85 -3.25 -2.42 -9.31
CA VAL A 85 -4.34 -3.27 -9.79
C VAL A 85 -4.66 -4.30 -8.72
N ALA A 86 -5.91 -4.35 -8.25
CA ALA A 86 -6.39 -5.43 -7.39
C ALA A 86 -7.17 -6.45 -8.22
N LEU A 87 -6.78 -7.72 -8.17
CA LEU A 87 -7.56 -8.81 -8.72
C LEU A 87 -8.22 -9.58 -7.59
N VAL A 88 -9.50 -9.90 -7.79
CA VAL A 88 -10.36 -10.45 -6.75
C VAL A 88 -11.03 -11.72 -7.27
N ALA A 89 -10.79 -12.82 -6.56
CA ALA A 89 -11.41 -14.12 -6.78
C ALA A 89 -12.47 -14.41 -5.71
N HIS A 90 -13.69 -14.58 -6.18
CA HIS A 90 -14.89 -14.79 -5.39
C HIS A 90 -15.32 -16.26 -5.46
N PHE A 91 -15.26 -16.94 -4.31
CA PHE A 91 -15.61 -18.35 -4.13
C PHE A 91 -16.91 -18.47 -3.32
N PRO A 92 -18.07 -18.64 -3.98
CA PRO A 92 -19.36 -18.67 -3.28
C PRO A 92 -19.47 -19.89 -2.36
N VAL A 93 -20.07 -19.68 -1.20
CA VAL A 93 -20.38 -20.71 -0.19
C VAL A 93 -21.89 -20.79 -0.01
N ARG A 94 -22.43 -22.01 -0.11
CA ARG A 94 -23.85 -22.29 0.11
C ARG A 94 -24.01 -23.55 0.94
N ASP A 95 -24.79 -23.43 2.00
CA ASP A 95 -25.19 -24.52 2.89
C ASP A 95 -24.04 -25.48 3.31
N LEU A 96 -23.04 -24.92 3.97
CA LEU A 96 -21.82 -25.62 4.36
C LEU A 96 -21.70 -25.68 5.89
N PRO A 97 -21.38 -26.85 6.51
CA PRO A 97 -20.97 -26.90 7.92
C PRO A 97 -19.80 -25.96 8.21
N GLN A 98 -19.72 -25.43 9.44
CA GLN A 98 -18.60 -24.58 9.87
C GLN A 98 -17.23 -25.23 9.65
N GLU A 99 -17.10 -26.52 9.97
CA GLU A 99 -15.84 -27.26 9.82
C GLU A 99 -15.39 -27.33 8.35
N ASP A 100 -16.31 -27.64 7.45
CA ASP A 100 -16.06 -27.69 6.01
C ASP A 100 -15.79 -26.30 5.43
N PHE A 101 -16.42 -25.24 5.98
CA PHE A 101 -16.13 -23.86 5.61
C PHE A 101 -14.70 -23.48 5.99
N ILE A 102 -14.27 -23.80 7.21
CA ILE A 102 -12.91 -23.53 7.69
C ILE A 102 -11.89 -24.32 6.88
N ASP A 103 -12.12 -25.61 6.63
CA ASP A 103 -11.24 -26.42 5.79
C ASP A 103 -11.11 -25.86 4.37
N ARG A 104 -12.24 -25.43 3.76
CA ARG A 104 -12.24 -24.80 2.44
C ARG A 104 -11.51 -23.45 2.44
N ALA A 105 -11.72 -22.64 3.46
CA ALA A 105 -11.05 -21.35 3.66
C ALA A 105 -9.52 -21.52 3.71
N LEU A 106 -9.04 -22.40 4.60
CA LEU A 106 -7.61 -22.66 4.76
C LEU A 106 -6.97 -23.25 3.49
N LYS A 107 -7.66 -24.18 2.82
CA LYS A 107 -7.17 -24.73 1.55
C LYS A 107 -7.04 -23.67 0.46
N LEU A 108 -8.05 -22.81 0.32
CA LEU A 108 -7.99 -21.73 -0.66
C LEU A 108 -6.97 -20.66 -0.28
N ASP A 109 -6.70 -20.44 1.00
CA ASP A 109 -5.72 -19.46 1.48
C ASP A 109 -4.29 -19.84 1.04
N TYR A 110 -3.97 -21.14 1.12
CA TYR A 110 -2.64 -21.67 0.81
C TYR A 110 -2.49 -22.34 -0.57
N ASP A 111 -3.52 -22.33 -1.43
CA ASP A 111 -3.46 -22.96 -2.76
C ASP A 111 -2.75 -22.06 -3.79
N PRO A 112 -1.54 -22.43 -4.26
CA PRO A 112 -0.79 -21.61 -5.24
C PRO A 112 -1.52 -21.44 -6.57
N ARG A 113 -2.51 -22.30 -6.86
CA ARG A 113 -3.32 -22.20 -8.09
C ARG A 113 -4.23 -20.97 -8.10
N VAL A 114 -4.56 -20.42 -6.94
CA VAL A 114 -5.27 -19.15 -6.84
C VAL A 114 -4.36 -18.03 -7.33
N ASP A 115 -3.12 -17.99 -6.86
CA ASP A 115 -2.14 -16.98 -7.26
C ASP A 115 -1.79 -17.09 -8.74
N GLU A 116 -1.54 -18.31 -9.24
CA GLU A 116 -1.30 -18.56 -10.66
C GLU A 116 -2.47 -18.09 -11.55
N LEU A 117 -3.71 -18.21 -11.06
CA LEU A 117 -4.89 -17.71 -11.75
C LEU A 117 -4.89 -16.18 -11.79
N LEU A 118 -4.68 -15.52 -10.65
CA LEU A 118 -4.68 -14.06 -10.55
C LEU A 118 -3.52 -13.45 -11.37
N ASP A 119 -2.31 -13.99 -11.24
CA ASP A 119 -1.12 -13.53 -11.99
C ASP A 119 -1.32 -13.66 -13.50
N ARG A 120 -1.96 -14.74 -13.95
CA ARG A 120 -2.28 -14.94 -15.37
C ARG A 120 -3.27 -13.90 -15.87
N GLU A 121 -4.33 -13.62 -15.11
CA GLU A 121 -5.34 -12.62 -15.49
C GLU A 121 -4.73 -11.21 -15.47
N LEU A 122 -3.82 -10.90 -14.53
CA LEU A 122 -3.08 -9.64 -14.52
C LEU A 122 -2.25 -9.47 -15.79
N ARG A 123 -1.44 -10.49 -16.14
CA ARG A 123 -0.60 -10.43 -17.35
C ARG A 123 -1.43 -10.24 -18.63
N GLN A 124 -2.63 -10.82 -18.69
CA GLN A 124 -3.56 -10.59 -19.80
C GLN A 124 -4.09 -9.15 -19.84
N ILE A 125 -4.50 -8.61 -18.69
CA ILE A 125 -4.99 -7.24 -18.55
C ILE A 125 -3.90 -6.22 -18.92
N LEU A 126 -2.69 -6.36 -18.37
CA LEU A 126 -1.57 -5.47 -18.67
C LEU A 126 -1.19 -5.52 -20.17
N GLY A 127 -1.36 -6.67 -20.81
CA GLY A 127 -1.11 -6.84 -22.25
C GLY A 127 -2.03 -6.00 -23.16
N VAL A 128 -3.16 -5.51 -22.65
CA VAL A 128 -4.16 -4.74 -23.43
C VAL A 128 -4.40 -3.32 -22.94
N MET A 129 -3.91 -2.94 -21.75
CA MET A 129 -4.11 -1.59 -21.19
C MET A 129 -3.32 -0.50 -21.92
N GLY A 130 -2.18 -0.82 -22.53
CA GLY A 130 -1.40 0.11 -23.36
C GLY A 130 -1.13 1.46 -22.69
N ASP A 131 -1.53 2.55 -23.35
CA ASP A 131 -1.31 3.94 -22.90
C ASP A 131 -2.05 4.33 -21.60
N ALA A 132 -2.92 3.45 -21.09
CA ALA A 132 -3.52 3.64 -19.77
C ALA A 132 -2.50 3.46 -18.64
N VAL A 133 -1.41 2.73 -18.88
CA VAL A 133 -0.36 2.45 -17.90
C VAL A 133 0.80 3.42 -18.12
N VAL A 134 1.12 4.24 -17.12
CA VAL A 134 2.19 5.24 -17.17
C VAL A 134 3.31 4.85 -16.22
N GLY A 135 4.55 4.79 -16.72
CA GLY A 135 5.69 4.38 -15.88
C GLY A 135 5.59 2.91 -15.45
N ALA A 136 5.17 2.04 -16.38
CA ALA A 136 5.05 0.60 -16.13
C ALA A 136 6.37 0.02 -15.60
N HIS A 137 6.27 -0.81 -14.57
CA HIS A 137 7.41 -1.51 -13.97
C HIS A 137 7.02 -2.95 -13.61
N ASP A 138 8.03 -3.72 -13.20
CA ASP A 138 7.81 -5.12 -12.83
C ASP A 138 7.14 -5.19 -11.45
N PHE A 139 6.05 -5.95 -11.37
CA PHE A 139 5.30 -6.11 -10.13
C PHE A 139 5.89 -7.20 -9.23
N GLU A 140 6.84 -8.01 -9.73
CA GLU A 140 7.46 -9.09 -8.94
C GLU A 140 8.09 -8.53 -7.65
N GLY A 141 7.53 -8.92 -6.51
CA GLY A 141 7.96 -8.45 -5.17
C GLY A 141 7.21 -7.24 -4.62
N PHE A 142 6.38 -6.58 -5.44
CA PHE A 142 5.46 -5.51 -5.06
C PHE A 142 4.01 -5.99 -5.17
N GLU A 143 3.72 -6.96 -4.31
CA GLU A 143 2.44 -7.65 -4.25
C GLU A 143 1.97 -7.68 -2.79
N GLU A 144 0.66 -7.51 -2.59
CA GLU A 144 0.00 -7.73 -1.31
C GLU A 144 -1.20 -8.65 -1.49
N GLU A 145 -1.37 -9.58 -0.56
CA GLU A 145 -2.49 -10.53 -0.57
C GLU A 145 -3.39 -10.27 0.63
N PHE A 146 -4.68 -10.51 0.43
CA PHE A 146 -5.63 -10.44 1.52
C PHE A 146 -6.84 -11.34 1.27
N ALA A 147 -7.41 -11.90 2.33
CA ALA A 147 -8.61 -12.73 2.24
C ALA A 147 -9.80 -12.13 3.01
N PHE A 148 -11.01 -12.21 2.46
CA PHE A 148 -12.24 -11.99 3.22
C PHE A 148 -13.03 -13.28 3.35
N TYR A 149 -13.42 -13.59 4.58
CA TYR A 149 -14.35 -14.64 4.92
C TYR A 149 -15.70 -14.00 5.19
N VAL A 150 -16.57 -13.99 4.18
CA VAL A 150 -17.87 -13.29 4.24
C VAL A 150 -18.97 -14.27 4.61
N LEU A 151 -19.63 -14.04 5.74
CA LEU A 151 -20.78 -14.82 6.22
C LEU A 151 -22.03 -13.96 6.15
N ARG A 152 -22.86 -14.18 5.12
CA ARG A 152 -24.10 -13.40 4.92
C ARG A 152 -25.25 -13.95 5.75
N ARG A 153 -25.32 -15.27 5.87
CA ARG A 153 -26.38 -15.94 6.60
C ARG A 153 -25.89 -17.25 7.21
N THR A 154 -26.13 -17.39 8.50
CA THR A 154 -25.79 -18.58 9.28
C THR A 154 -27.04 -19.09 10.02
N ASP A 155 -27.06 -20.37 10.37
CA ASP A 155 -28.15 -20.97 11.17
C ASP A 155 -28.16 -20.52 12.64
N ARG A 156 -27.00 -20.04 13.12
CA ARG A 156 -26.80 -19.43 14.42
C ARG A 156 -26.16 -18.05 14.22
N PRO A 157 -26.76 -16.96 14.73
CA PRO A 157 -26.25 -15.61 14.50
C PRO A 157 -24.88 -15.43 15.16
N ILE A 158 -23.96 -14.83 14.41
CA ILE A 158 -22.63 -14.45 14.88
C ILE A 158 -22.66 -12.94 15.10
N ARG A 159 -22.29 -12.52 16.31
CA ARG A 159 -22.24 -11.14 16.76
C ARG A 159 -20.92 -10.91 17.49
N ARG A 160 -20.61 -9.64 17.73
CA ARG A 160 -19.44 -9.29 18.52
C ARG A 160 -19.47 -9.93 19.92
N GLU A 161 -20.63 -9.95 20.57
CA GLU A 161 -20.79 -10.38 21.96
C GLU A 161 -20.65 -11.90 22.13
N ASN A 162 -20.90 -12.67 21.07
CA ASN A 162 -20.85 -14.13 21.11
C ASN A 162 -19.71 -14.72 20.26
N LEU A 163 -18.79 -13.90 19.77
CA LEU A 163 -17.66 -14.36 18.94
C LEU A 163 -16.80 -15.41 19.67
N GLU A 164 -16.67 -15.31 21.00
CA GLU A 164 -15.95 -16.29 21.84
C GLU A 164 -16.60 -17.68 21.83
N GLU A 165 -17.89 -17.79 21.44
CA GLU A 165 -18.59 -19.07 21.28
C GLU A 165 -18.22 -19.80 19.98
N PHE A 166 -17.42 -19.17 19.11
CA PHE A 166 -16.96 -19.70 17.81
C PHE A 166 -15.42 -19.70 17.69
N PRO A 167 -14.70 -20.39 18.59
CA PRO A 167 -13.23 -20.33 18.66
C PRO A 167 -12.54 -20.85 17.39
N GLU A 168 -13.18 -21.74 16.63
CA GLU A 168 -12.59 -22.25 15.38
C GLU A 168 -12.63 -21.21 14.25
N LEU A 169 -13.63 -20.33 14.21
CA LEU A 169 -13.66 -19.22 13.25
C LEU A 169 -12.55 -18.20 13.56
N VAL A 170 -12.29 -17.96 14.84
CA VAL A 170 -11.19 -17.08 15.28
C VAL A 170 -9.84 -17.74 14.97
N ALA A 171 -9.72 -19.05 15.17
CA ALA A 171 -8.50 -19.80 14.82
C ALA A 171 -8.20 -19.79 13.32
N MET A 172 -9.23 -19.90 12.48
CA MET A 172 -9.09 -19.86 11.02
C MET A 172 -8.42 -18.56 10.55
N LEU A 173 -8.71 -17.42 11.20
CA LEU A 173 -8.05 -16.15 10.86
C LEU A 173 -6.53 -16.17 11.10
N HIS A 174 -6.03 -17.09 11.91
CA HIS A 174 -4.59 -17.32 12.12
C HIS A 174 -4.02 -18.47 11.27
N GLY A 175 -4.79 -19.01 10.33
CA GLY A 175 -4.38 -20.17 9.53
C GLY A 175 -4.45 -21.50 10.28
N GLU A 176 -5.07 -21.52 11.47
CA GLU A 176 -5.09 -22.69 12.36
C GLU A 176 -6.46 -23.37 12.36
N SER A 177 -6.47 -24.70 12.31
CA SER A 177 -7.70 -25.49 12.45
C SER A 177 -8.01 -25.85 13.90
N ARG A 178 -7.10 -25.54 14.83
CA ARG A 178 -7.21 -25.85 16.26
C ARG A 178 -7.47 -24.58 17.07
N SER A 179 -8.23 -24.72 18.15
CA SER A 179 -8.53 -23.59 19.04
C SER A 179 -7.25 -22.92 19.55
N LEU A 180 -7.23 -21.59 19.45
CA LEU A 180 -6.15 -20.77 19.96
C LEU A 180 -6.15 -20.71 21.49
N SER A 181 -5.04 -20.23 22.07
CA SER A 181 -5.03 -19.90 23.49
C SER A 181 -6.01 -18.76 23.78
N GLY A 182 -6.61 -18.75 24.98
CA GLY A 182 -7.57 -17.69 25.34
C GLY A 182 -6.97 -16.28 25.23
N GLN A 183 -5.66 -16.12 25.42
CA GLN A 183 -4.95 -14.86 25.21
C GLN A 183 -4.96 -14.43 23.74
N GLN A 184 -4.68 -15.34 22.79
CA GLN A 184 -4.66 -15.02 21.37
C GLN A 184 -6.08 -14.75 20.84
N THR A 185 -7.06 -15.53 21.29
CA THR A 185 -8.48 -15.28 20.99
C THR A 185 -8.90 -13.89 21.45
N ALA A 186 -8.56 -13.50 22.69
CA ALA A 186 -8.90 -12.19 23.22
C ALA A 186 -8.26 -11.04 22.41
N LEU A 187 -6.97 -11.17 22.06
CA LEU A 187 -6.26 -10.18 21.24
C LEU A 187 -6.89 -9.99 19.86
N LEU A 188 -7.34 -11.07 19.22
CA LEU A 188 -8.01 -10.98 17.92
C LEU A 188 -9.43 -10.42 18.06
N CYS A 189 -10.16 -10.81 19.11
CA CYS A 189 -11.47 -10.24 19.43
C CYS A 189 -11.40 -8.73 19.71
N GLU A 190 -10.28 -8.19 20.20
CA GLU A 190 -10.10 -6.74 20.32
C GLU A 190 -10.18 -6.02 18.96
N ASN A 191 -9.85 -6.70 17.85
CA ASN A 191 -9.98 -6.21 16.47
C ASN A 191 -11.38 -6.33 15.87
N SER A 192 -12.35 -6.81 16.65
CA SER A 192 -13.76 -6.80 16.25
C SER A 192 -14.38 -5.40 16.29
N LEU A 193 -15.17 -5.10 15.27
CA LEU A 193 -15.95 -3.87 15.12
C LEU A 193 -17.36 -4.25 14.65
N SER A 194 -18.36 -3.53 15.16
CA SER A 194 -19.77 -3.68 14.81
C SER A 194 -20.46 -2.32 14.94
N PHE A 195 -21.37 -2.02 14.04
CA PHE A 195 -22.24 -0.84 14.05
C PHE A 195 -23.70 -1.21 14.34
N PHE A 196 -24.19 -2.29 13.71
CA PHE A 196 -25.50 -2.88 13.98
C PHE A 196 -25.36 -4.21 14.71
N GLU A 197 -26.39 -4.62 15.44
CA GLU A 197 -26.38 -5.91 16.17
C GLU A 197 -26.16 -7.15 15.27
N ASN A 198 -26.32 -7.02 13.95
CA ASN A 198 -26.16 -8.12 13.00
C ASN A 198 -24.94 -7.95 12.08
N ASP A 199 -24.11 -6.93 12.28
CA ASP A 199 -22.85 -6.78 11.56
C ASP A 199 -21.64 -7.07 12.47
N LEU A 200 -20.58 -7.60 11.88
CA LEU A 200 -19.32 -7.85 12.55
C LEU A 200 -18.20 -7.84 11.53
N VAL A 201 -17.14 -7.09 11.82
CA VAL A 201 -15.87 -7.17 11.09
C VAL A 201 -14.78 -7.51 12.10
N VAL A 202 -14.06 -8.60 11.87
CA VAL A 202 -12.85 -8.96 12.62
C VAL A 202 -11.67 -8.83 11.67
N LEU A 203 -10.88 -7.78 11.85
CA LEU A 203 -9.70 -7.53 11.03
C LEU A 203 -8.47 -8.28 11.58
N ASN A 204 -7.74 -8.93 10.69
CA ASN A 204 -6.40 -9.45 10.94
C ASN A 204 -5.41 -8.86 9.93
N TYR A 205 -4.14 -9.30 9.98
CA TYR A 205 -3.05 -8.77 9.15
C TYR A 205 -3.26 -9.01 7.65
N ASP A 206 -3.62 -10.21 7.26
CA ASP A 206 -3.75 -10.69 5.88
C ASP A 206 -5.16 -11.21 5.56
N ASN A 207 -6.09 -11.11 6.51
CA ASN A 207 -7.46 -11.54 6.29
C ASN A 207 -8.46 -10.83 7.21
N ALA A 208 -9.75 -11.00 6.90
CA ALA A 208 -10.83 -10.52 7.75
C ALA A 208 -12.06 -11.43 7.72
N LEU A 209 -12.72 -11.58 8.87
CA LEU A 209 -14.07 -12.14 8.94
C LEU A 209 -15.08 -11.00 8.83
N VAL A 210 -16.03 -11.11 7.91
CA VAL A 210 -17.11 -10.13 7.73
C VAL A 210 -18.45 -10.84 7.83
N VAL A 211 -19.27 -10.44 8.78
CA VAL A 211 -20.65 -10.90 8.95
C VAL A 211 -21.54 -9.69 8.68
N ASP A 212 -22.37 -9.75 7.66
CA ASP A 212 -23.38 -8.72 7.33
C ASP A 212 -24.45 -9.41 6.46
N ASP A 213 -25.73 -9.17 6.76
CA ASP A 213 -26.84 -9.70 5.98
C ASP A 213 -27.00 -8.96 4.63
N ALA A 214 -26.57 -7.71 4.59
CA ALA A 214 -26.40 -6.92 3.38
C ALA A 214 -25.07 -7.24 2.69
N ASP A 215 -24.92 -6.75 1.45
CA ASP A 215 -23.67 -6.91 0.70
C ASP A 215 -22.57 -5.98 1.27
N PRO A 216 -21.49 -6.51 1.89
CA PRO A 216 -20.52 -5.69 2.61
C PRO A 216 -19.46 -5.07 1.68
N VAL A 217 -19.84 -4.75 0.44
CA VAL A 217 -18.94 -4.24 -0.62
C VAL A 217 -18.16 -3.02 -0.17
N ASP A 218 -18.79 -2.12 0.59
CA ASP A 218 -18.14 -0.92 1.11
C ASP A 218 -17.01 -1.25 2.11
N ILE A 219 -17.20 -2.27 2.96
CA ILE A 219 -16.20 -2.71 3.94
C ILE A 219 -15.03 -3.38 3.23
N LEU A 220 -15.33 -4.29 2.29
CA LEU A 220 -14.31 -4.95 1.48
C LEU A 220 -13.48 -3.92 0.69
N LEU A 221 -14.15 -2.96 0.03
CA LEU A 221 -13.49 -1.91 -0.73
C LEU A 221 -12.64 -1.01 0.16
N LEU A 222 -13.11 -0.66 1.36
CA LEU A 222 -12.39 0.18 2.29
C LEU A 222 -11.13 -0.50 2.84
N VAL A 223 -11.21 -1.79 3.16
CA VAL A 223 -10.07 -2.58 3.61
C VAL A 223 -9.09 -2.80 2.45
N GLU A 224 -9.58 -3.12 1.25
CA GLU A 224 -8.76 -3.20 0.04
C GLU A 224 -8.03 -1.89 -0.24
N TYR A 225 -8.71 -0.75 -0.10
CA TYR A 225 -8.08 0.57 -0.24
C TYR A 225 -6.93 0.75 0.76
N ALA A 226 -7.11 0.31 2.02
CA ALA A 226 -6.05 0.34 3.02
C ALA A 226 -4.87 -0.59 2.66
N VAL A 227 -5.13 -1.76 2.05
CA VAL A 227 -4.06 -2.65 1.55
C VAL A 227 -3.32 -2.03 0.37
N ALA A 228 -4.04 -1.36 -0.56
CA ALA A 228 -3.42 -0.64 -1.67
C ALA A 228 -2.46 0.46 -1.18
N GLN A 229 -2.82 1.17 -0.10
CA GLN A 229 -1.95 2.16 0.52
C GLN A 229 -0.70 1.56 1.17
N VAL A 230 -0.81 0.36 1.73
CA VAL A 230 0.36 -0.37 2.29
C VAL A 230 1.31 -0.74 1.16
N LEU A 231 0.77 -1.23 0.05
CA LEU A 231 1.55 -1.59 -1.13
C LEU A 231 2.28 -0.38 -1.72
N GLU A 232 1.56 0.72 -1.95
CA GLU A 232 2.11 2.00 -2.43
C GLU A 232 3.22 2.51 -1.47
N ALA A 233 2.98 2.44 -0.16
CA ALA A 233 3.97 2.78 0.84
C ALA A 233 5.23 1.92 0.74
N ARG A 234 5.10 0.59 0.64
CA ARG A 234 6.25 -0.31 0.47
C ARG A 234 7.06 0.01 -0.79
N TYR A 235 6.39 0.22 -1.91
CA TYR A 235 7.03 0.63 -3.16
C TYR A 235 7.83 1.92 -3.02
N TYR A 236 7.23 2.94 -2.40
CA TYR A 236 7.93 4.20 -2.17
C TYR A 236 9.09 4.10 -1.19
N ASP A 237 9.04 3.24 -0.16
CA ASP A 237 10.21 3.05 0.73
C ASP A 237 11.40 2.49 -0.03
N GLU A 238 11.16 1.47 -0.86
CA GLU A 238 12.21 0.81 -1.61
C GLU A 238 12.82 1.75 -2.65
N THR A 239 11.96 2.45 -3.40
CA THR A 239 12.38 3.48 -4.35
C THR A 239 13.17 4.59 -3.65
N LEU A 240 12.72 5.04 -2.47
CA LEU A 240 13.42 6.06 -1.68
C LEU A 240 14.78 5.54 -1.20
N ASN A 241 14.86 4.32 -0.67
CA ASN A 241 16.10 3.71 -0.21
C ASN A 241 17.15 3.63 -1.32
N ASP A 242 16.74 3.25 -2.53
CA ASP A 242 17.65 3.14 -3.66
C ASP A 242 18.12 4.49 -4.18
N LYS A 243 17.22 5.48 -4.27
CA LYS A 243 17.59 6.86 -4.59
C LYS A 243 18.53 7.46 -3.53
N LEU A 244 18.30 7.19 -2.24
CA LEU A 244 19.19 7.59 -1.15
C LEU A 244 20.57 6.96 -1.27
N ARG A 245 20.65 5.64 -1.45
CA ARG A 245 21.92 4.92 -1.66
C ARG A 245 22.69 5.49 -2.86
N ALA A 246 22.01 5.83 -3.94
CA ALA A 246 22.62 6.45 -5.11
C ALA A 246 23.22 7.83 -4.79
N LEU A 247 22.48 8.67 -4.05
CA LEU A 247 22.96 9.98 -3.61
C LEU A 247 24.19 9.85 -2.69
N TYR A 248 24.15 8.96 -1.68
CA TYR A 248 25.30 8.71 -0.81
C TYR A 248 26.53 8.23 -1.57
N ARG A 249 26.38 7.28 -2.51
CA ARG A 249 27.49 6.84 -3.38
C ARG A 249 28.09 7.97 -4.22
N GLU A 250 27.29 8.97 -4.59
CA GLU A 250 27.77 10.11 -5.37
C GLU A 250 28.51 11.14 -4.51
N MET A 251 28.14 11.23 -3.22
CA MET A 251 28.81 12.03 -2.20
C MET A 251 30.17 11.44 -1.80
N ASP A 252 30.29 10.12 -1.67
CA ASP A 252 31.54 9.43 -1.27
C ASP A 252 32.63 9.44 -2.36
N LYS A 253 32.31 9.87 -3.58
CA LYS A 253 33.32 10.00 -4.65
C LYS A 253 34.28 11.14 -4.32
N LYS A 254 35.51 10.79 -3.92
CA LYS A 254 36.64 11.71 -3.67
C LYS A 254 36.68 12.82 -4.72
N SER A 255 36.23 14.00 -4.34
CA SER A 255 36.32 15.20 -5.18
C SER A 255 37.58 15.95 -4.80
N THR A 256 38.30 16.45 -5.81
CA THR A 256 39.53 17.22 -5.55
C THR A 256 39.14 18.56 -4.91
N VAL A 257 39.98 19.11 -4.02
CA VAL A 257 39.72 20.40 -3.32
C VAL A 257 39.31 21.53 -4.27
N TRP A 258 39.84 21.54 -5.50
CA TRP A 258 39.48 22.47 -6.57
C TRP A 258 38.08 22.25 -7.17
N GLU A 259 37.58 21.02 -7.23
CA GLU A 259 36.21 20.73 -7.66
C GLU A 259 35.21 21.19 -6.59
N VAL A 260 35.49 20.96 -5.31
CA VAL A 260 34.63 21.40 -4.18
C VAL A 260 34.47 22.92 -4.12
N LEU A 261 35.48 23.69 -4.55
CA LEU A 261 35.46 25.16 -4.54
C LEU A 261 34.62 25.80 -5.66
N PHE A 262 34.44 25.15 -6.82
CA PHE A 262 33.84 25.75 -8.03
C PHE A 262 32.49 25.14 -8.49
N THR A 263 31.83 24.30 -7.69
CA THR A 263 31.00 23.25 -8.28
C THR A 263 29.53 23.58 -8.57
N LYS A 264 29.18 23.52 -9.87
CA LYS A 264 27.84 23.19 -10.37
C LYS A 264 27.34 21.83 -9.85
N ARG A 265 28.23 20.83 -9.74
CA ARG A 265 27.92 19.46 -9.27
C ARG A 265 27.33 19.40 -7.86
N TYR A 266 27.80 20.25 -6.93
CA TYR A 266 27.23 20.35 -5.59
C TYR A 266 25.81 20.90 -5.62
N ARG A 267 25.62 22.01 -6.37
CA ARG A 267 24.30 22.62 -6.56
C ARG A 267 23.32 21.64 -7.22
N GLU A 268 23.81 20.76 -8.09
CA GLU A 268 23.05 19.68 -8.71
C GLU A 268 22.74 18.53 -7.73
N LEU A 269 23.66 18.16 -6.85
CA LEU A 269 23.43 17.18 -5.77
C LEU A 269 22.36 17.68 -4.79
N THR A 270 22.52 18.89 -4.25
CA THR A 270 21.52 19.49 -3.35
C THR A 270 20.16 19.67 -4.03
N ARG A 271 20.14 20.08 -5.30
CA ARG A 271 18.90 20.18 -6.07
C ARG A 271 18.23 18.81 -6.25
N ARG A 272 18.98 17.75 -6.55
CA ARG A 272 18.45 16.38 -6.66
C ARG A 272 17.93 15.89 -5.32
N ALA A 273 18.64 16.19 -4.23
CA ALA A 273 18.22 15.88 -2.88
C ALA A 273 16.90 16.58 -2.51
N MET A 274 16.80 17.89 -2.75
CA MET A 274 15.56 18.66 -2.53
C MET A 274 14.41 18.17 -3.41
N LYS A 275 14.69 17.77 -4.66
CA LYS A 275 13.68 17.19 -5.55
C LYS A 275 13.13 15.88 -4.98
N LEU A 276 14.01 14.98 -4.53
CA LEU A 276 13.62 13.72 -3.90
C LEU A 276 12.78 13.93 -2.63
N MET A 277 13.16 14.90 -1.79
CA MET A 277 12.37 15.25 -0.61
C MET A 277 10.98 15.76 -0.98
N LEU A 278 10.88 16.59 -2.03
CA LEU A 278 9.58 17.09 -2.49
C LEU A 278 8.73 15.96 -3.07
N GLU A 279 9.29 15.11 -3.92
CA GLU A 279 8.63 13.92 -4.48
C GLU A 279 8.09 13.02 -3.35
N THR A 280 8.92 12.72 -2.36
CA THR A 280 8.53 11.86 -1.22
C THR A 280 7.42 12.49 -0.39
N ARG A 281 7.48 13.81 -0.14
CA ARG A 281 6.42 14.52 0.58
C ARG A 281 5.10 14.49 -0.17
N LEU A 282 5.11 14.68 -1.49
CA LEU A 282 3.90 14.61 -2.30
C LEU A 282 3.28 13.21 -2.25
N ALA A 283 4.10 12.14 -2.27
CA ALA A 283 3.64 10.77 -2.10
C ALA A 283 3.04 10.52 -0.70
N THR A 284 3.69 11.03 0.36
CA THR A 284 3.16 10.93 1.73
C THR A 284 1.84 11.72 1.91
N ASP A 285 1.73 12.90 1.33
CA ASP A 285 0.50 13.70 1.34
C ASP A 285 -0.62 12.96 0.59
N HIS A 286 -0.30 12.29 -0.52
CA HIS A 286 -1.25 11.46 -1.26
C HIS A 286 -1.84 10.33 -0.39
N LEU A 287 -0.97 9.58 0.30
CA LEU A 287 -1.37 8.50 1.20
C LEU A 287 -2.28 8.99 2.34
N THR A 288 -1.96 10.14 2.93
CA THR A 288 -2.70 10.67 4.10
C THR A 288 -3.99 11.43 3.75
N SER A 289 -4.10 11.97 2.53
CA SER A 289 -5.26 12.77 2.08
C SER A 289 -6.28 12.00 1.24
N SER A 290 -6.01 10.72 0.98
CA SER A 290 -6.82 9.84 0.11
C SER A 290 -8.24 9.56 0.61
N VAL A 291 -8.50 9.68 1.92
CA VAL A 291 -9.80 9.41 2.53
C VAL A 291 -10.27 10.65 3.30
N ARG A 292 -11.46 11.15 2.96
CA ARG A 292 -12.11 12.25 3.69
C ARG A 292 -13.17 11.67 4.61
N VAL A 293 -13.10 12.05 5.88
CA VAL A 293 -14.11 11.71 6.89
C VAL A 293 -15.03 12.92 7.04
N THR A 294 -16.32 12.74 6.77
CA THR A 294 -17.30 13.83 6.70
C THR A 294 -18.21 13.91 7.94
N GLU A 295 -18.76 12.81 8.48
CA GLU A 295 -19.43 12.71 9.82
C GLU A 295 -19.67 11.23 10.28
N ASP A 296 -19.28 10.84 11.52
CA ASP A 296 -19.54 9.59 12.31
C ASP A 296 -19.33 8.19 11.66
N VAL A 297 -18.71 7.16 12.23
CA VAL A 297 -17.56 6.88 13.11
C VAL A 297 -17.14 5.42 12.77
N TYR A 298 -18.07 4.54 12.34
CA TYR A 298 -17.82 3.13 12.04
C TYR A 298 -16.88 2.86 10.86
N TYR A 299 -17.17 3.33 9.65
CA TYR A 299 -16.27 3.09 8.51
C TYR A 299 -14.90 3.73 8.74
N ALA A 300 -14.86 4.93 9.32
CA ALA A 300 -13.59 5.53 9.75
C ALA A 300 -12.86 4.67 10.80
N GLN A 301 -13.57 4.03 11.75
CA GLN A 301 -12.98 3.09 12.70
C GLN A 301 -12.45 1.83 12.01
N VAL A 302 -13.20 1.24 11.08
CA VAL A 302 -12.76 0.07 10.29
C VAL A 302 -11.50 0.43 9.52
N TYR A 303 -11.50 1.55 8.81
CA TYR A 303 -10.36 2.04 8.05
C TYR A 303 -9.13 2.30 8.95
N ASN A 304 -9.30 3.08 10.01
CA ASN A 304 -8.22 3.39 10.94
C ASN A 304 -7.69 2.13 11.65
N ARG A 305 -8.58 1.16 11.94
CA ARG A 305 -8.18 -0.13 12.50
C ARG A 305 -7.35 -0.92 11.50
N ALA A 306 -7.77 -0.98 10.23
CA ALA A 306 -7.03 -1.64 9.16
C ALA A 306 -5.62 -1.03 9.03
N LEU A 307 -5.53 0.31 8.88
CA LEU A 307 -4.25 1.02 8.82
C LEU A 307 -3.34 0.74 10.03
N ARG A 308 -3.90 0.67 11.23
CA ARG A 308 -3.15 0.36 12.45
C ARG A 308 -2.62 -1.08 12.44
N ILE A 309 -3.44 -2.04 12.01
CA ILE A 309 -3.05 -3.46 11.92
C ILE A 309 -1.96 -3.64 10.86
N PHE A 310 -2.11 -2.98 9.71
CA PHE A 310 -1.15 -3.04 8.60
C PHE A 310 0.13 -2.21 8.85
N ARG A 311 0.24 -1.57 10.01
CA ARG A 311 1.42 -0.80 10.47
C ARG A 311 1.85 0.34 9.53
N THR A 312 0.93 0.93 8.77
CA THR A 312 1.22 2.06 7.88
C THR A 312 1.81 3.27 8.63
N GLY A 313 1.43 3.47 9.90
CA GLY A 313 2.01 4.53 10.73
C GLY A 313 3.50 4.36 11.05
N GLN A 314 3.98 3.12 11.20
CA GLN A 314 5.40 2.86 11.46
C GLN A 314 6.25 3.14 10.21
N TRP A 315 5.69 2.86 9.04
CA TRP A 315 6.29 3.21 7.76
C TRP A 315 6.45 4.73 7.60
N LEU A 316 5.36 5.50 7.83
CA LEU A 316 5.38 6.96 7.72
C LEU A 316 6.45 7.59 8.63
N ALA A 317 6.58 7.09 9.86
CA ALA A 317 7.60 7.57 10.80
C ALA A 317 9.03 7.29 10.30
N ASN A 318 9.29 6.10 9.74
CA ASN A 318 10.59 5.75 9.18
C ASN A 318 10.97 6.62 7.98
N VAL A 319 10.00 6.96 7.11
CA VAL A 319 10.22 7.86 5.97
C VAL A 319 10.55 9.28 6.45
N GLU A 320 9.84 9.79 7.46
CA GLU A 320 10.12 11.12 8.01
C GLU A 320 11.52 11.20 8.63
N GLU A 321 11.96 10.16 9.35
CA GLU A 321 13.31 10.06 9.91
C GLU A 321 14.38 10.08 8.82
N LYS A 322 14.20 9.30 7.74
CA LYS A 322 15.10 9.30 6.57
C LYS A 322 15.19 10.68 5.90
N LEU A 323 14.05 11.34 5.71
CA LEU A 323 13.99 12.69 5.14
C LEU A 323 14.68 13.72 6.05
N ARG A 324 14.53 13.59 7.38
CA ARG A 324 15.20 14.47 8.35
C ARG A 324 16.71 14.28 8.33
N ALA A 325 17.20 13.03 8.39
CA ALA A 325 18.62 12.72 8.30
C ALA A 325 19.24 13.24 7.00
N MET A 326 18.51 13.13 5.89
CA MET A 326 18.95 13.66 4.60
C MET A 326 19.04 15.19 4.58
N LYS A 327 18.09 15.88 5.23
CA LYS A 327 18.11 17.33 5.36
C LYS A 327 19.32 17.77 6.18
N GLU A 328 19.53 17.11 7.32
CA GLU A 328 20.69 17.37 8.19
C GLU A 328 22.02 17.15 7.45
N ALA A 329 22.13 16.10 6.63
CA ALA A 329 23.30 15.88 5.79
C ALA A 329 23.51 16.99 4.76
N CYS A 330 22.44 17.44 4.09
CA CYS A 330 22.53 18.56 3.14
C CYS A 330 22.95 19.87 3.85
N ASP A 331 22.34 20.18 4.99
CA ASP A 331 22.61 21.38 5.79
C ASP A 331 24.08 21.37 6.30
N LEU A 332 24.58 20.22 6.76
CA LEU A 332 25.98 20.05 7.17
C LEU A 332 26.95 20.31 6.02
N MET A 333 26.66 19.77 4.83
CA MET A 333 27.48 20.00 3.64
C MET A 333 27.44 21.47 3.18
N GLU A 334 26.30 22.15 3.28
CA GLU A 334 26.22 23.60 2.99
C GLU A 334 27.14 24.37 3.95
N GLY A 335 27.14 24.01 5.24
CA GLY A 335 28.00 24.59 6.28
C GLY A 335 29.50 24.41 6.01
N GLU A 336 29.94 23.22 5.61
CA GLU A 336 31.36 22.95 5.27
C GLU A 336 31.84 23.75 4.06
N ILE A 337 30.98 23.96 3.06
CA ILE A 337 31.31 24.74 1.86
C ILE A 337 31.38 26.23 2.18
N HIS A 338 30.47 26.76 3.01
CA HIS A 338 30.53 28.14 3.46
C HIS A 338 31.82 28.42 4.25
N THR A 339 32.20 27.50 5.13
CA THR A 339 33.45 27.58 5.89
C THR A 339 34.67 27.51 4.97
N SER A 340 34.70 26.55 4.05
CA SER A 340 35.81 26.38 3.09
C SER A 340 35.95 27.56 2.13
N ARG A 341 34.84 28.15 1.67
CA ARG A 341 34.85 29.38 0.85
C ARG A 341 35.37 30.57 1.65
N SER A 342 35.00 30.70 2.92
CA SER A 342 35.55 31.73 3.80
C SER A 342 37.06 31.57 3.98
N THR A 343 37.54 30.35 4.24
CA THR A 343 38.97 30.05 4.39
C THR A 343 39.73 30.27 3.08
N VAL A 344 39.18 29.90 1.93
CA VAL A 344 39.84 30.17 0.63
C VAL A 344 39.83 31.64 0.27
N LEU A 345 38.75 32.37 0.60
CA LEU A 345 38.73 33.82 0.44
C LEU A 345 39.77 34.48 1.36
N GLU A 346 39.94 33.98 2.57
CA GLU A 346 41.01 34.40 3.49
C GLU A 346 42.39 34.10 2.90
N TRP A 347 42.64 32.90 2.37
CA TRP A 347 43.90 32.56 1.70
C TRP A 347 44.15 33.41 0.45
N ILE A 348 43.12 33.71 -0.36
CA ILE A 348 43.23 34.59 -1.52
C ILE A 348 43.59 36.02 -1.08
N VAL A 349 42.96 36.53 -0.02
CA VAL A 349 43.29 37.85 0.55
C VAL A 349 44.72 37.86 1.10
N ILE A 350 45.14 36.83 1.84
CA ILE A 350 46.52 36.69 2.33
C ILE A 350 47.51 36.64 1.16
N LEU A 351 47.20 35.90 0.09
CA LEU A 351 48.04 35.81 -1.09
C LEU A 351 48.12 37.13 -1.85
N LEU A 352 47.00 37.86 -2.00
CA LEU A 352 46.96 39.19 -2.63
C LEU A 352 47.83 40.19 -1.85
N ILE A 353 47.71 40.20 -0.51
CA ILE A 353 48.54 41.05 0.36
C ILE A 353 50.02 40.66 0.24
N ALA A 354 50.35 39.37 0.28
CA ALA A 354 51.73 38.91 0.12
C ALA A 354 52.31 39.33 -1.23
N LEU A 355 51.54 39.23 -2.31
CA LEU A 355 51.97 39.57 -3.67
C LEU A 355 52.18 41.09 -3.85
N GLU A 356 51.45 41.93 -3.11
CA GLU A 356 51.64 43.38 -3.10
C GLU A 356 52.82 43.83 -2.23
N VAL A 357 53.06 43.16 -1.09
CA VAL A 357 54.10 43.53 -0.12
C VAL A 357 55.51 43.09 -0.55
N ILE A 358 55.65 41.94 -1.22
CA ILE A 358 56.94 41.41 -1.71
C ILE A 358 57.66 42.40 -2.66
N PRO A 359 57.04 42.96 -3.71
CA PRO A 359 57.71 43.91 -4.60
C PRO A 359 58.01 45.26 -3.92
N LEU A 360 57.22 45.68 -2.93
CA LEU A 360 57.47 46.87 -2.12
C LEU A 360 58.75 46.71 -1.28
N PHE A 361 58.95 45.54 -0.67
CA PHE A 361 60.17 45.22 0.07
C PHE A 361 61.41 45.06 -0.82
N LEU A 362 61.23 44.61 -2.06
CA LEU A 362 62.30 44.48 -3.05
C LEU A 362 62.77 45.83 -3.62
N HIS A 363 61.93 46.87 -3.59
CA HIS A 363 62.29 48.25 -4.01
C HIS A 363 62.92 49.10 -2.88
N LEU A 364 62.91 48.61 -1.63
CA LEU A 364 63.49 49.28 -0.46
C LEU A 364 64.89 48.79 -0.08
N LYS A 365 65.49 47.91 -0.89
CA LYS A 365 66.93 47.58 -0.90
C LYS A 365 67.60 48.29 -2.07
#